data_AF-A0A944GL68-F1
#
_entry.id   AF-A0A944GL68-F1
#
_cell.length_a   1.000
_cell.length_b   1.000
_cell.length_c   1.000
_cell.angle_alpha   90.00
_cell.angle_beta   90.00
_cell.angle_gamma   90.00
#
_symmetry.space_group_name_H-M   'P 1'
#
loop_
_entity.id
_entity.type
_entity.pdbx_description
1 polymer ?
#
loop_
_entity_poly.entity_id
_entity_poly.type
_entity_poly.pdbx_seq_one_letter_code
_entity_poly.pdbx_strand_id
1 'polypeptide(L)'
;MKKVLSLLVLLFPLMLNAVPTTKKVKLEGVWQQVQPATETTPEMKLPVWKVMQNDGTFCTFLIANNKAQCVITNEGTFRLTSDSTFVEHINGTIVN
;
A
#
# COMPACT_ATOMS: atom_id res chain seq x y z
N MET A 1 24.32 42.28 -17.20
CA MET A 1 24.80 40.99 -16.64
C MET A 1 24.77 40.94 -15.11
N LYS A 2 25.12 42.01 -14.37
CA LYS A 2 25.12 42.02 -12.89
C LYS A 2 23.73 41.85 -12.23
N LYS A 3 22.64 42.31 -12.87
CA LYS A 3 21.27 42.24 -12.32
C LYS A 3 20.66 40.84 -12.34
N VAL A 4 21.11 39.95 -13.24
CA VAL A 4 20.62 38.56 -13.33
C VAL A 4 21.21 37.71 -12.20
N LEU A 5 22.45 38.00 -11.81
CA LEU A 5 23.15 37.28 -10.75
C LEU A 5 22.52 37.54 -9.37
N SER A 6 22.02 38.75 -9.13
CA SER A 6 21.32 39.09 -7.88
C SER A 6 19.97 38.37 -7.71
N LEU A 7 19.30 38.00 -8.81
CA LEU A 7 18.00 37.32 -8.76
C LEU A 7 18.16 35.83 -8.39
N LEU A 8 19.24 35.18 -8.81
CA LEU A 8 19.53 33.78 -8.45
C LEU A 8 19.87 33.60 -6.97
N VAL A 9 20.52 34.59 -6.34
CA VAL A 9 20.91 34.52 -4.92
C VAL A 9 19.67 34.60 -3.99
N LEU A 10 18.62 35.30 -4.41
CA LEU A 10 17.34 35.37 -3.68
C LEU A 10 16.48 34.11 -3.80
N LEU A 11 16.73 33.25 -4.80
CA LEU A 11 16.00 31.99 -5.01
C LEU A 11 16.60 30.80 -4.24
N PHE A 12 17.86 30.90 -3.80
CA PHE A 12 18.54 29.84 -3.03
C PHE A 12 17.88 29.49 -1.68
N PRO A 13 17.41 30.44 -0.84
CA PRO A 13 16.80 30.10 0.45
C PRO A 13 15.37 29.52 0.34
N LEU A 14 14.72 29.66 -0.83
CA LEU A 14 13.40 29.04 -1.07
C LEU A 14 13.50 27.54 -1.35
N MET A 15 14.62 27.06 -1.89
CA MET A 15 14.83 25.63 -2.17
C MET A 15 15.18 24.81 -0.92
N LEU A 16 15.60 25.46 0.18
CA LEU A 16 16.00 24.78 1.42
C LEU A 16 14.81 24.40 2.33
N ASN A 17 13.61 24.91 2.05
CA ASN A 17 12.42 24.71 2.90
C ASN A 17 11.39 23.75 2.33
N ALA A 18 11.69 23.07 1.22
CA ALA A 18 10.87 21.95 0.78
C ALA A 18 11.17 20.74 1.67
N VAL A 19 10.66 20.76 2.90
CA VAL A 19 10.51 19.52 3.69
C VAL A 19 9.51 18.69 2.91
N PRO A 20 9.89 17.54 2.32
CA PRO A 20 8.92 16.70 1.67
C PRO A 20 7.97 16.23 2.77
N THR A 21 6.73 16.70 2.73
CA THR A 21 5.65 16.17 3.56
C THR A 21 5.29 14.79 3.01
N THR A 22 6.19 13.82 3.19
CA THR A 22 5.93 12.42 2.87
C THR A 22 4.95 11.93 3.91
N LYS A 23 3.67 11.93 3.54
CA LYS A 23 2.63 11.29 4.33
C LYS A 23 2.97 9.80 4.34
N LYS A 24 3.54 9.31 5.45
CA LYS A 24 3.84 7.88 5.61
C LYS A 24 2.58 7.08 5.33
N VAL A 25 2.60 6.27 4.27
CA VAL A 25 1.52 5.33 3.99
C VAL A 25 1.53 4.28 5.08
N LYS A 26 0.39 4.16 5.77
CA LYS A 26 0.16 3.14 6.78
C LYS A 26 -0.57 1.97 6.10
N LEU A 27 0.09 0.82 6.01
CA LEU A 27 -0.48 -0.39 5.38
C LEU A 27 -1.20 -1.28 6.38
N GLU A 28 -0.88 -1.11 7.67
CA GLU A 28 -1.40 -1.93 8.76
C GLU A 28 -2.91 -1.77 8.88
N GLY A 29 -3.62 -2.89 8.84
CA GLY A 29 -5.07 -2.93 8.79
C GLY A 29 -5.60 -4.21 8.17
N VAL A 30 -6.93 -4.26 8.06
CA VAL A 30 -7.66 -5.33 7.38
C VAL A 30 -8.21 -4.77 6.08
N TRP A 31 -7.72 -5.33 4.98
CA TRP A 31 -8.10 -4.95 3.62
C TRP A 31 -9.01 -6.00 3.04
N GLN A 32 -10.02 -5.59 2.27
CA GLN A 32 -10.93 -6.49 1.58
C GLN A 32 -10.74 -6.36 0.07
N GLN A 33 -10.70 -7.50 -0.62
CA GLN A 33 -10.64 -7.50 -2.08
C GLN A 33 -11.96 -6.99 -2.66
N VAL A 34 -11.85 -6.10 -3.62
CA VAL A 34 -12.98 -5.50 -4.33
C VAL A 34 -12.85 -5.84 -5.81
N GLN A 35 -13.94 -6.33 -6.40
CA GLN A 35 -14.10 -6.36 -7.83
C GLN A 35 -14.61 -4.98 -8.28
N PRO A 36 -13.85 -4.24 -9.11
CA PRO A 36 -14.27 -2.92 -9.57
C PRO A 36 -15.61 -2.96 -10.32
N ALA A 37 -16.34 -1.85 -10.28
CA ALA A 37 -17.51 -1.68 -11.13
C ALA A 37 -17.12 -1.73 -12.62
N THR A 38 -18.03 -2.25 -13.44
CA THR A 38 -17.98 -2.15 -14.91
C THR A 38 -19.15 -1.30 -15.39
N GLU A 39 -19.27 -1.09 -16.70
CA GLU A 39 -20.44 -0.41 -17.28
C GLU A 39 -21.76 -1.10 -16.95
N THR A 40 -21.73 -2.42 -16.73
CA THR A 40 -22.93 -3.25 -16.54
C THR A 40 -23.04 -3.86 -15.15
N THR A 41 -22.02 -3.74 -14.29
CA THR A 41 -22.01 -4.35 -12.95
C THR A 41 -21.51 -3.38 -11.88
N PRO A 42 -22.18 -3.28 -10.71
CA PRO A 42 -21.69 -2.47 -9.61
C PRO A 42 -20.40 -3.06 -8.99
N GLU A 43 -19.72 -2.25 -8.19
CA GLU A 43 -18.61 -2.70 -7.35
C GLU A 43 -19.07 -3.82 -6.40
N MET A 44 -18.25 -4.87 -6.25
CA MET A 44 -18.55 -6.00 -5.38
C MET A 44 -17.41 -6.28 -4.40
N LYS A 45 -17.75 -6.40 -3.12
CA LYS A 45 -16.85 -6.85 -2.07
C LYS A 45 -16.75 -8.37 -2.10
N LEU A 46 -15.55 -8.89 -2.36
CA LEU A 46 -15.30 -10.32 -2.41
C LEU A 46 -14.99 -10.86 -1.00
N PRO A 47 -15.26 -12.15 -0.73
CA PRO A 47 -14.96 -12.76 0.55
C PRO A 47 -13.48 -13.14 0.65
N VAL A 48 -12.58 -12.18 0.38
CA VAL A 48 -11.12 -12.31 0.47
C VAL A 48 -10.58 -11.11 1.24
N TRP A 49 -9.78 -11.37 2.26
CA TRP A 49 -9.19 -10.36 3.13
C TRP A 49 -7.69 -10.51 3.21
N LYS A 50 -6.99 -9.38 3.35
CA LYS A 50 -5.58 -9.31 3.68
C LYS A 50 -5.39 -8.58 5.00
N VAL A 51 -4.70 -9.21 5.93
CA VAL A 51 -4.37 -8.64 7.24
C VAL A 51 -2.90 -8.25 7.21
N MET A 52 -2.63 -6.96 7.37
CA MET A 52 -1.29 -6.39 7.46
C MET A 52 -1.03 -5.99 8.91
N GLN A 53 -0.10 -6.65 9.59
CA GLN A 53 0.14 -6.46 11.02
C GLN A 53 1.25 -5.42 11.28
N ASN A 54 1.24 -4.85 12.49
CA ASN A 54 2.25 -3.86 12.91
C ASN A 54 3.67 -4.44 13.07
N ASP A 55 3.81 -5.76 13.14
CA ASP A 55 5.10 -6.45 13.25
C ASP A 55 5.73 -6.76 11.88
N GLY A 56 5.09 -6.34 10.78
CA GLY A 56 5.56 -6.59 9.43
C GLY A 56 5.17 -7.97 8.89
N THR A 57 4.31 -8.74 9.57
CA THR A 57 3.73 -9.97 9.03
C THR A 57 2.41 -9.70 8.32
N PHE A 58 2.04 -10.59 7.39
CA PHE A 58 0.72 -10.53 6.76
C PHE A 58 0.18 -11.93 6.45
N CYS A 59 -1.15 -12.01 6.29
CA CYS A 59 -1.81 -13.15 5.68
C CYS A 59 -2.96 -12.69 4.77
N THR A 60 -3.24 -13.49 3.75
CA THR A 60 -4.46 -13.40 2.96
C THR A 60 -5.31 -14.63 3.25
N PHE A 61 -6.61 -14.44 3.46
CA PHE A 61 -7.54 -15.54 3.62
C PHE A 61 -8.85 -15.30 2.86
N LEU A 62 -9.51 -16.38 2.46
CA LEU A 62 -10.85 -16.34 1.88
C LEU A 62 -11.86 -17.05 2.77
N ILE A 63 -13.11 -16.61 2.73
CA ILE A 63 -14.25 -17.34 3.32
C ILE A 63 -14.86 -18.20 2.21
N ALA A 64 -14.67 -19.52 2.30
CA ALA A 64 -14.97 -20.47 1.23
C ALA A 64 -16.47 -20.79 1.10
N ASN A 65 -17.23 -20.63 2.17
CA ASN A 65 -18.65 -20.98 2.19
C ASN A 65 -19.42 -20.22 3.29
N ASN A 66 -20.75 -20.39 3.25
CA ASN A 66 -21.68 -19.81 4.22
C ASN A 66 -21.55 -20.38 5.66
N LYS A 67 -20.67 -21.36 5.88
CA LYS A 67 -20.32 -21.86 7.22
C LYS A 67 -19.12 -21.14 7.81
N ALA A 68 -18.69 -20.03 7.20
CA ALA A 68 -17.53 -19.23 7.60
C ALA A 68 -16.21 -20.01 7.63
N GLN A 69 -16.09 -21.07 6.82
CA GLN A 69 -14.82 -21.78 6.69
C GLN A 69 -13.80 -20.84 6.05
N CYS A 70 -12.70 -20.59 6.76
CA CYS A 70 -11.62 -19.72 6.32
C CYS A 70 -10.44 -20.55 5.83
N VAL A 71 -9.84 -20.13 4.72
CA VAL A 71 -8.62 -20.74 4.16
C VAL A 71 -7.58 -19.63 4.00
N ILE A 72 -6.43 -19.77 4.65
CA ILE A 72 -5.26 -18.91 4.39
C ILE A 72 -4.73 -19.29 3.01
N THR A 73 -4.70 -18.33 2.09
CA THR A 73 -4.24 -18.54 0.71
C THR A 73 -2.75 -18.26 0.58
N ASN A 74 -2.23 -17.29 1.32
CA ASN A 74 -0.81 -17.00 1.40
C ASN A 74 -0.46 -16.17 2.64
N GLU A 75 0.77 -16.28 3.10
CA GLU A 75 1.28 -15.57 4.28
C GLU A 75 2.77 -15.28 4.17
N GLY A 76 3.25 -14.34 4.97
CA GLY A 76 4.67 -14.02 5.02
C GLY A 76 4.95 -12.69 5.71
N THR A 77 5.96 -11.99 5.20
CA THR A 77 6.37 -10.67 5.74
C THR A 77 6.27 -9.60 4.67
N PHE A 78 6.09 -8.35 5.08
CA PHE A 78 6.06 -7.19 4.19
C PHE A 78 6.96 -6.06 4.71
N ARG A 79 7.47 -5.25 3.79
CA ARG A 79 8.16 -4.00 4.11
C ARG A 79 7.85 -2.92 3.09
N LEU A 80 7.67 -1.69 3.57
CA LEU A 80 7.63 -0.51 2.70
C LEU A 80 9.00 -0.31 2.05
N THR A 81 9.01 -0.02 0.75
CA THR A 81 10.23 0.28 -0.02
C THR A 81 10.27 1.73 -0.50
N SER A 82 9.11 2.39 -0.55
CA SER A 82 8.99 3.84 -0.78
C SER A 82 7.64 4.33 -0.24
N ASP A 83 7.29 5.58 -0.52
CA ASP A 83 5.99 6.15 -0.17
C ASP A 83 4.80 5.51 -0.92
N SER A 84 5.05 4.77 -2.00
CA SER A 84 3.99 4.15 -2.81
C SER A 84 4.22 2.69 -3.15
N THR A 85 5.31 2.10 -2.65
CA THR A 85 5.69 0.72 -2.95
C THR A 85 6.03 -0.06 -1.69
N PHE A 86 5.71 -1.34 -1.71
CA PHE A 86 6.07 -2.30 -0.68
C PHE A 86 6.35 -3.65 -1.31
N VAL A 87 7.07 -4.50 -0.59
CA VAL A 87 7.43 -5.85 -1.04
C VAL A 87 6.89 -6.86 -0.03
N GLU A 88 6.29 -7.92 -0.55
CA GLU A 88 5.90 -9.10 0.22
C GLU A 88 6.91 -10.22 -0.03
N HIS A 89 7.40 -10.83 1.04
CA HIS A 89 8.13 -12.09 0.99
C HIS A 89 7.18 -13.21 1.40
N ILE A 90 6.85 -14.10 0.46
CA ILE A 90 5.87 -15.17 0.66
C ILE A 90 6.54 -16.39 1.30
N ASN A 91 6.08 -16.76 2.49
CA ASN A 91 6.56 -17.94 3.22
C ASN A 91 5.71 -19.19 2.93
N GLY A 92 4.41 -18.99 2.68
CA GLY A 92 3.46 -20.05 2.37
C GLY A 92 2.40 -19.59 1.37
N THR A 93 2.00 -20.50 0.49
CA THR A 93 0.98 -20.28 -0.56
C THR A 93 0.22 -21.56 -0.84
N ILE A 94 -1.06 -21.47 -1.19
CA ILE A 94 -1.88 -22.62 -1.62
C ILE A 94 -1.63 -23.03 -3.08
N VAL A 95 -1.02 -22.14 -3.87
CA VAL A 95 -0.58 -22.42 -5.24
C VAL A 95 0.93 -22.56 -5.20
N ASN A 96 1.42 -23.79 -5.23
CA ASN A 96 2.85 -24.11 -5.37
C ASN A 96 3.35 -23.78 -6.77
#